data_AF-A0A2N9NNL4-F1
#
_entry.id   AF-A0A2N9NNL4-F1
#
_cell.length_a   1.000
_cell.length_b   1.000
_cell.length_c   1.000
_cell.angle_alpha   90.00
_cell.angle_beta   90.00
_cell.angle_gamma   90.00
#
_symmetry.space_group_name_H-M   'P 1'
#
loop_
_entity.id
_entity.type
_entity.pdbx_description
1 polymer ?
#
loop_
_entity_poly.entity_id
_entity_poly.type
_entity_poly.pdbx_seq_one_letter_code
_entity_poly.pdbx_strand_id
1 'polypeptide(L)'
;MAALYGDETTEEGKIKAGHKKRELSPDQLRREKQRILAGLQQQYVQLKAKWGGNTDYDEWFARQVNNAQLNSVAAYYDFVPGFEHLLALNGGDLPQFYKAASRLAKMPKKERHHWLATLGH
;
A
#
# COMPACT_ATOMS: atom_id res chain seq x y z
N MET A 1 -7.18 -3.60 9.48
CA MET A 1 -6.00 -3.30 8.64
C MET A 1 -4.92 -2.46 9.33
N ALA A 2 -5.18 -1.81 10.49
CA ALA A 2 -4.20 -0.98 11.21
C ALA A 2 -2.97 -1.71 11.80
N ALA A 3 -2.93 -3.05 11.78
CA ALA A 3 -1.90 -3.83 12.46
C ALA A 3 -0.71 -4.27 11.56
N LEU A 4 -0.71 -3.93 10.26
CA LEU A 4 0.34 -4.42 9.34
C LEU A 4 1.65 -3.61 9.44
N TYR A 5 1.55 -2.35 9.85
CA TYR A 5 2.64 -1.47 10.23
C TYR A 5 2.39 -1.16 11.70
N GLY A 6 3.39 -1.22 12.57
CA GLY A 6 3.26 -1.04 14.03
C GLY A 6 2.85 0.38 14.47
N ASP A 7 1.87 0.96 13.79
CA ASP A 7 1.32 2.27 13.97
C ASP A 7 0.05 2.18 14.80
N GLU A 8 -0.10 3.10 15.76
CA GLU A 8 -1.33 3.24 16.51
C GLU A 8 -2.28 4.18 15.74
N THR A 9 -3.49 3.70 15.49
CA THR A 9 -4.59 4.55 15.03
C THR A 9 -5.12 5.35 16.22
N THR A 10 -4.99 6.66 16.15
CA THR A 10 -5.70 7.57 17.07
C THR A 10 -7.22 7.47 16.85
N GLU A 11 -8.02 7.87 17.85
CA GLU A 11 -9.50 7.91 17.75
C GLU A 11 -10.01 8.72 16.53
N GLU A 12 -9.18 9.60 15.96
CA GLU A 12 -9.47 10.38 14.74
C GLU A 12 -9.08 9.66 13.42
N GLY A 13 -8.62 8.41 13.45
CA GLY A 13 -8.17 7.67 12.27
C GLY A 13 -6.82 8.14 11.70
N LYS A 14 -6.07 9.00 12.41
CA LYS A 14 -4.70 9.38 12.02
C LYS A 14 -3.70 8.36 12.56
N ILE A 15 -2.85 7.88 11.66
CA ILE A 15 -1.67 7.07 11.96
C ILE A 15 -0.70 7.92 12.78
N LYS A 16 -0.41 7.54 14.03
CA LYS A 16 0.69 8.12 14.82
C LYS A 16 1.76 7.06 15.03
N ALA A 17 2.99 7.41 14.69
CA ALA A 17 4.15 6.65 15.16
C ALA A 17 4.14 6.72 16.69
N GLY A 18 4.00 5.58 17.35
CA GLY A 18 3.97 5.51 18.81
C GLY A 18 5.21 6.18 19.41
N HIS A 19 5.03 6.85 20.55
CA HIS A 19 6.10 7.46 21.34
C HIS A 19 7.01 6.40 21.99
N LYS A 20 7.49 5.41 21.23
CA LYS A 20 8.60 4.57 21.67
C LYS A 20 9.87 5.39 21.49
N LYS A 21 10.57 5.63 22.61
CA LYS A 21 11.88 6.27 22.65
C LYS A 21 12.74 5.65 21.54
N ARG A 22 13.13 6.42 20.53
CA ARG A 22 13.98 5.92 19.43
C ARG A 22 15.32 5.51 20.05
N GLU A 23 15.48 4.22 20.32
CA GLU A 23 16.70 3.65 20.90
C GLU A 23 17.89 3.69 19.93
N LEU A 24 17.61 3.85 18.64
CA LEU A 24 18.59 3.84 17.57
C LEU A 24 18.83 5.25 17.02
N SER A 25 20.11 5.57 16.79
CA SER A 25 20.53 6.78 16.10
C SER A 25 20.01 6.81 14.64
N PRO A 26 19.94 7.98 14.00
CA PRO A 26 19.56 8.08 12.59
C PRO A 26 20.39 7.19 11.67
N ASP A 27 21.69 7.02 11.95
CA ASP A 27 22.56 6.11 11.19
C ASP A 27 22.22 4.64 11.41
N GLN A 28 21.91 4.25 12.64
CA GLN A 28 21.47 2.89 12.94
C GLN A 28 20.14 2.58 12.24
N LEU A 29 19.19 3.52 12.25
CA LEU A 29 17.92 3.38 11.52
C LEU A 29 18.13 3.22 10.01
N ARG A 30 19.06 3.99 9.42
CA ARG A 30 19.40 3.85 8.00
C ARG A 30 19.96 2.47 7.69
N ARG A 31 20.87 1.96 8.52
CA ARG A 31 21.46 0.62 8.34
C ARG A 31 20.42 -0.49 8.48
N GLU A 32 19.56 -0.43 9.50
CA GLU A 32 18.50 -1.42 9.69
C GLU A 32 17.51 -1.40 8.52
N LYS A 33 17.12 -0.22 8.03
CA LYS A 33 16.28 -0.10 6.84
C LYS A 33 16.92 -0.77 5.63
N GLN A 34 18.20 -0.50 5.36
CA GLN A 34 18.93 -1.13 4.26
C GLN A 34 18.97 -2.65 4.40
N ARG A 35 19.20 -3.16 5.61
CA ARG A 35 19.20 -4.61 5.89
C ARG A 35 17.85 -5.25 5.60
N ILE A 36 16.76 -4.63 6.02
CA ILE A 36 15.39 -5.12 5.76
C ILE A 36 15.10 -5.15 4.26
N LEU A 37 15.44 -4.07 3.53
CA LEU A 37 15.19 -3.98 2.09
C LEU A 37 16.04 -4.98 1.29
N ALA A 38 17.29 -5.21 1.69
CA ALA A 38 18.13 -6.26 1.10
C ALA A 38 17.54 -7.66 1.34
N GLY A 39 17.02 -7.93 2.55
CA GLY A 39 16.32 -9.17 2.86
C GLY A 39 15.07 -9.38 1.98
N LEU A 40 14.30 -8.32 1.74
CA LEU A 40 13.14 -8.36 0.84
C LEU A 40 13.53 -8.75 -0.59
N GLN A 41 14.64 -8.22 -1.12
CA GLN A 41 15.13 -8.61 -2.46
C GLN A 41 15.52 -10.10 -2.52
N GLN A 42 16.16 -10.63 -1.48
CA GLN A 42 16.48 -12.05 -1.41
C GLN A 42 15.24 -12.94 -1.33
N GLN A 43 14.24 -12.53 -0.55
CA GLN A 43 12.95 -13.22 -0.47
C GLN A 43 12.23 -13.23 -1.82
N TYR A 44 12.31 -12.15 -2.59
CA TYR A 44 11.77 -12.11 -3.95
C TYR A 44 12.41 -13.16 -4.85
N VAL A 45 13.75 -13.30 -4.85
CA VAL A 45 14.44 -14.31 -5.67
C VAL A 45 13.97 -15.73 -5.30
N GLN A 46 13.80 -16.01 -4.01
CA GLN A 46 13.30 -17.31 -3.54
C GLN A 46 11.84 -17.54 -3.94
N LEU A 47 10.98 -16.52 -3.84
CA LEU A 47 9.59 -16.59 -4.27
C LEU A 47 9.50 -16.82 -5.78
N LYS A 48 10.35 -16.14 -6.56
CA LYS A 48 10.40 -16.28 -8.01
C LYS A 48 10.73 -17.69 -8.45
N ALA A 49 11.65 -18.35 -7.74
CA ALA A 49 11.96 -19.75 -8.00
C ALA A 49 10.74 -20.68 -7.79
N LYS A 50 9.87 -20.36 -6.81
CA LYS A 50 8.69 -21.19 -6.49
C LYS A 50 7.56 -21.07 -7.51
N TRP A 51 7.37 -19.92 -8.14
CA TRP A 51 6.29 -19.71 -9.11
C TRP A 51 6.69 -19.98 -10.57
N GLY A 52 7.82 -20.66 -10.80
CA GLY A 52 8.27 -21.03 -12.14
C GLY A 52 9.10 -19.96 -12.87
N GLY A 53 9.71 -19.02 -12.16
CA GLY A 53 10.67 -18.08 -12.76
C GLY A 53 10.07 -16.87 -13.48
N ASN A 54 8.76 -16.61 -13.34
CA ASN A 54 8.12 -15.42 -13.93
C ASN A 54 8.89 -14.13 -13.57
N THR A 55 9.15 -13.31 -14.58
CA THR A 55 10.03 -12.13 -14.57
C THR A 55 9.28 -10.80 -14.49
N ASP A 56 7.94 -10.80 -14.40
CA ASP A 56 7.10 -9.59 -14.50
C ASP A 56 7.40 -8.56 -13.40
N TYR A 57 7.97 -9.02 -12.27
CA TYR A 57 8.36 -8.17 -11.15
C TYR A 57 9.87 -7.88 -11.10
N ASP A 58 10.67 -8.41 -12.02
CA ASP A 58 12.13 -8.24 -11.99
C ASP A 58 12.50 -6.77 -12.06
N GLU A 59 11.88 -6.00 -12.95
CA GLU A 59 12.14 -4.56 -13.07
C GLU A 59 11.78 -3.79 -11.80
N TRP A 60 10.74 -4.22 -11.09
CA TRP A 60 10.31 -3.60 -9.84
C TRP A 60 11.33 -3.83 -8.73
N PHE A 61 11.91 -5.04 -8.65
CA PHE A 61 12.92 -5.43 -7.67
C PHE A 61 14.37 -5.12 -8.09
N ALA A 62 14.64 -4.86 -9.37
CA ALA A 62 15.96 -4.53 -9.92
C ALA A 62 16.48 -3.19 -9.40
N ARG A 63 15.58 -2.26 -9.06
CA ARG A 63 15.91 -1.03 -8.36
C ARG A 63 15.85 -1.27 -6.85
N GLN A 64 16.65 -0.53 -6.08
CA GLN A 64 16.51 -0.56 -4.62
C GLN A 64 15.10 -0.10 -4.22
N VAL A 65 14.37 -1.00 -3.57
CA VAL A 65 13.01 -0.74 -3.08
C VAL A 65 13.04 0.47 -2.15
N ASN A 66 12.29 1.50 -2.51
CA ASN A 66 12.25 2.75 -1.76
C ASN A 66 10.84 3.08 -1.26
N ASN A 67 10.73 4.17 -0.49
CA ASN A 67 9.45 4.58 0.09
C ASN A 67 8.38 4.89 -0.97
N ALA A 68 8.75 5.39 -2.16
CA ALA A 68 7.77 5.69 -3.20
C ALA A 68 7.14 4.41 -3.77
N GLN A 69 7.95 3.38 -4.05
CA GLN A 69 7.46 2.08 -4.51
C GLN A 69 6.56 1.42 -3.46
N LEU A 70 6.98 1.44 -2.19
CA LEU A 70 6.19 0.89 -1.09
C LEU A 70 4.87 1.65 -0.90
N ASN A 71 4.89 2.99 -1.02
CA ASN A 71 3.68 3.81 -0.92
C ASN A 71 2.68 3.48 -2.04
N SER A 72 3.13 3.17 -3.25
CA SER A 72 2.23 2.74 -4.34
C SER A 72 1.56 1.40 -4.03
N VAL A 73 2.29 0.45 -3.45
CA VAL A 73 1.75 -0.86 -3.02
C VAL A 73 0.76 -0.66 -1.87
N ALA A 74 1.11 0.15 -0.88
CA ALA A 74 0.19 0.48 0.23
C ALA A 74 -1.10 1.12 -0.29
N ALA A 75 -1.01 2.12 -1.18
CA ALA A 75 -2.19 2.78 -1.74
C ALA A 75 -3.07 1.81 -2.54
N TYR A 76 -2.49 0.82 -3.21
CA TYR A 76 -3.25 -0.23 -3.87
C TYR A 76 -4.09 -1.02 -2.86
N TYR A 77 -3.48 -1.55 -1.80
CA TYR A 77 -4.20 -2.30 -0.77
C TYR A 77 -5.19 -1.45 0.03
N ASP A 78 -4.91 -0.16 0.23
CA ASP A 78 -5.80 0.77 0.93
C ASP A 78 -7.09 1.05 0.14
N PHE A 79 -7.03 1.05 -1.20
CA PHE A 79 -8.15 1.51 -2.04
C PHE A 79 -8.83 0.42 -2.87
N VAL A 80 -8.20 -0.73 -3.11
CA VAL A 80 -8.82 -1.85 -3.84
C VAL A 80 -10.17 -2.25 -3.23
N PRO A 81 -10.32 -2.44 -1.90
CA PRO A 81 -11.62 -2.77 -1.32
C PRO A 81 -12.72 -1.75 -1.65
N GLY A 82 -12.38 -0.45 -1.65
CA GLY A 82 -13.32 0.61 -2.04
C GLY A 82 -13.71 0.57 -3.51
N PHE A 83 -12.78 0.20 -4.40
CA PHE A 83 -13.07 0.02 -5.83
C PHE A 83 -13.88 -1.25 -6.10
N GLU A 84 -13.61 -2.35 -5.39
CA GLU A 84 -14.41 -3.57 -5.46
C GLU A 84 -15.85 -3.31 -5.01
N HIS A 85 -16.05 -2.56 -3.94
CA HIS A 85 -17.38 -2.17 -3.50
C HIS A 85 -18.06 -1.23 -4.52
N LEU A 86 -17.33 -0.27 -5.10
CA LEU A 86 -17.85 0.55 -6.17
C LEU A 86 -18.31 -0.29 -7.38
N LEU A 87 -17.54 -1.32 -7.75
CA LEU A 87 -17.93 -2.24 -8.81
C LEU A 87 -19.20 -3.01 -8.45
N ALA A 88 -19.31 -3.49 -7.22
CA ALA A 88 -20.51 -4.17 -6.71
C ALA A 88 -21.76 -3.26 -6.74
N LEU A 89 -21.63 -1.99 -6.36
CA LEU A 89 -22.72 -1.00 -6.45
C LEU A 89 -23.18 -0.73 -7.89
N ASN A 90 -22.33 -0.98 -8.88
CA ASN A 90 -22.66 -0.88 -10.30
C ASN A 90 -23.02 -2.25 -10.90
N GLY A 91 -23.29 -3.27 -10.06
CA GLY A 91 -23.72 -4.60 -10.52
C GLY A 91 -22.67 -5.36 -11.32
N GLY A 92 -21.38 -5.02 -11.19
CA GLY A 92 -20.31 -5.59 -12.01
C GLY A 92 -20.20 -5.01 -13.42
N ASP A 93 -21.00 -4.01 -13.78
CA ASP A 93 -20.94 -3.35 -15.08
C ASP A 93 -19.71 -2.43 -15.16
N LEU A 94 -18.70 -2.86 -15.93
CA LEU A 94 -17.45 -2.11 -16.10
C LEU A 94 -17.66 -0.71 -16.71
N PRO A 95 -18.43 -0.52 -17.79
CA PRO A 95 -18.78 0.82 -18.27
C PRO A 95 -19.38 1.76 -17.22
N GLN A 96 -20.30 1.29 -16.38
CA GLN A 96 -20.90 2.09 -15.31
C GLN A 96 -19.92 2.34 -14.17
N PHE A 97 -19.14 1.33 -13.80
CA PHE A 97 -18.03 1.47 -12.85
C PHE A 97 -17.05 2.56 -13.28
N TYR A 98 -16.60 2.57 -14.54
CA TYR A 98 -15.67 3.61 -15.03
C TYR A 98 -16.30 5.00 -15.01
N LYS A 99 -17.61 5.14 -15.31
CA LYS A 99 -18.32 6.42 -15.14
C LYS A 99 -18.33 6.86 -13.68
N ALA A 100 -18.57 5.94 -12.75
CA ALA A 100 -18.58 6.24 -11.33
C ALA A 100 -17.18 6.58 -10.79
N ALA A 101 -16.15 5.82 -11.18
CA ALA A 101 -14.76 6.09 -10.86
C ALA A 101 -14.30 7.45 -11.41
N SER A 102 -14.74 7.82 -12.62
CA SER A 102 -14.47 9.14 -13.20
C SER A 102 -15.10 10.29 -12.39
N ARG A 103 -16.29 10.08 -11.81
CA ARG A 103 -16.90 11.06 -10.89
C ARG A 103 -16.07 11.20 -9.61
N LEU A 104 -15.62 10.10 -9.02
CA LEU A 104 -14.75 10.12 -7.84
C LEU A 104 -13.40 10.79 -8.11
N ALA A 105 -12.84 10.59 -9.31
CA ALA A 105 -11.57 11.20 -9.70
C ALA A 105 -11.64 12.74 -9.73
N LYS A 106 -12.83 13.33 -9.94
CA LYS A 106 -13.07 14.78 -9.93
C LYS A 106 -13.26 15.36 -8.53
N MET A 107 -13.43 14.53 -7.50
CA MET A 107 -13.58 14.99 -6.12
C MET A 107 -12.23 15.46 -5.56
N PRO A 108 -12.22 16.38 -4.57
CA PRO A 108 -11.02 16.70 -3.81
C PRO A 108 -10.37 15.45 -3.24
N LYS A 109 -9.03 15.40 -3.25
CA LYS A 109 -8.25 14.22 -2.83
C LYS A 109 -8.70 13.65 -1.48
N LYS A 110 -8.97 14.52 -0.51
CA LYS A 110 -9.39 14.12 0.85
C LYS A 110 -10.74 13.42 0.84
N GLU A 111 -11.72 13.95 0.09
CA GLU A 111 -13.06 13.39 -0.04
C GLU A 111 -13.02 12.07 -0.81
N ARG A 112 -12.29 12.01 -1.91
CA ARG A 112 -12.08 10.78 -2.68
C ARG A 112 -11.48 9.67 -1.83
N HIS A 113 -10.43 9.97 -1.06
CA HIS A 113 -9.77 9.00 -0.19
C HIS A 113 -10.69 8.54 0.94
N HIS A 114 -11.45 9.46 1.55
CA HIS A 114 -12.44 9.11 2.55
C HIS A 114 -13.48 8.14 1.98
N TRP A 115 -14.03 8.46 0.80
CA TRP A 115 -15.04 7.64 0.13
C TRP A 115 -14.51 6.22 -0.19
N LEU A 116 -13.31 6.11 -0.75
CA LEU A 116 -12.67 4.83 -1.06
C LEU A 116 -12.34 4.02 0.21
N ALA A 117 -11.97 4.68 1.31
CA ALA A 117 -11.71 4.00 2.58
C ALA A 117 -13.01 3.52 3.25
N THR A 118 -14.09 4.32 3.21
CA THR A 118 -15.36 4.00 3.88
C THR A 118 -16.14 2.86 3.27
N LEU A 119 -15.93 2.55 1.98
CA LEU A 119 -16.63 1.47 1.29
C LEU A 119 -15.88 0.14 1.31
N GLY A 120 -14.65 0.14 1.82
CA GLY A 120 -13.82 -1.06 1.98
C GLY A 120 -14.06 -1.83 3.29
N HIS A 121 -15.10 -1.47 4.05
CA HIS A 121 -15.45 -2.08 5.34
C HIS A 121 -16.77 -2.83 5.27
#